data_AF-A0A5C0ZGD3-F1
#
_entry.id   AF-A0A5C0ZGD3-F1
#
_cell.length_a   1.000
_cell.length_b   1.000
_cell.length_c   1.000
_cell.angle_alpha   90.00
_cell.angle_beta   90.00
_cell.angle_gamma   90.00
#
_symmetry.space_group_name_H-M   'P 1'
#
loop_
_entity.id
_entity.type
_entity.pdbx_description
1 polymer ?
#
loop_
_entity_poly.entity_id
_entity_poly.type
_entity_poly.pdbx_seq_one_letter_code
_entity_poly.pdbx_strand_id
1 'polypeptide(L)'
;MSLFYFVAFLSIFFSLMVIITKNPVHSVLYLVITFFTFTVHYILLNAQFLAVVNFIVYMGAIMVLFLFVLMLLNLNKDTEPMKSVLVKVMGAVAGMCLLVTVAGSIRAIEVSDPLILKSPDIGLVGNLGKVLFNEFLLPFEISSLLLLTAMVGAVLLAKKEQKSI
;
A
#
# COMPACT_ATOMS: atom_id res chain seq x y z
N MET A 1 -16.67 -16.23 6.26
CA MET A 1 -15.45 -16.69 6.96
C MET A 1 -14.45 -17.37 6.02
N SER A 2 -14.79 -18.47 5.33
CA SER A 2 -13.82 -19.17 4.45
C SER A 2 -13.18 -18.29 3.36
N LEU A 3 -13.96 -17.44 2.70
CA LEU A 3 -13.45 -16.51 1.67
C LEU A 3 -12.43 -15.52 2.25
N PHE A 4 -12.69 -14.98 3.45
CA PHE A 4 -11.78 -14.04 4.10
C PHE A 4 -10.41 -14.68 4.37
N TYR A 5 -10.38 -15.87 4.97
CA TYR A 5 -9.12 -16.57 5.24
C TYR A 5 -8.40 -17.01 3.96
N PHE A 6 -9.14 -17.41 2.93
CA PHE A 6 -8.55 -17.76 1.64
C PHE A 6 -7.86 -16.56 0.99
N VAL A 7 -8.55 -15.42 0.94
CA VAL A 7 -8.01 -14.17 0.36
C VAL A 7 -6.87 -13.64 1.23
N ALA A 8 -6.93 -13.78 2.56
CA ALA A 8 -5.82 -13.42 3.46
C ALA A 8 -4.57 -14.25 3.21
N PHE A 9 -4.71 -15.58 3.09
CA PHE A 9 -3.61 -16.46 2.75
C PHE A 9 -2.99 -16.09 1.39
N LEU A 10 -3.83 -15.82 0.39
CA LEU A 10 -3.39 -15.40 -0.94
C LEU A 10 -2.62 -14.08 -0.90
N SER A 11 -3.05 -13.12 -0.08
CA SER A 11 -2.37 -11.84 0.10
C SER A 11 -0.98 -12.00 0.69
N ILE A 12 -0.82 -12.87 1.69
CA ILE A 12 0.48 -13.15 2.32
C ILE A 12 1.38 -13.86 1.31
N PHE A 13 0.85 -14.83 0.56
CA PHE A 13 1.59 -15.56 -0.45
C PHE A 13 2.16 -14.63 -1.53
N PHE A 14 1.34 -13.74 -2.11
CA PHE A 14 1.82 -12.79 -3.11
C PHE A 14 2.80 -11.77 -2.52
N SER A 15 2.55 -11.26 -1.32
CA SER A 15 3.48 -10.35 -0.64
C SER A 15 4.86 -10.98 -0.42
N LEU A 16 4.91 -12.27 -0.08
CA LEU A 16 6.17 -12.99 0.03
C LEU A 16 6.88 -13.11 -1.33
N MET A 17 6.11 -13.38 -2.39
CA MET A 17 6.63 -13.49 -3.76
C MET A 17 7.23 -12.16 -4.28
N VAL A 18 6.69 -11.02 -3.86
CA VAL A 18 7.27 -9.68 -4.15
C VAL A 18 8.72 -9.60 -3.69
N ILE A 19 9.02 -10.10 -2.49
CA ILE A 19 10.35 -9.99 -1.87
C ILE A 19 11.31 -11.06 -2.43
N ILE A 20 10.81 -12.26 -2.73
CA ILE A 20 11.63 -13.38 -3.21
C ILE A 20 12.07 -13.18 -4.67
N THR A 21 11.28 -12.45 -5.47
CA THR A 21 11.51 -12.32 -6.90
C THR A 21 12.68 -11.38 -7.22
N LYS A 22 13.68 -11.89 -7.95
CA LYS A 22 14.89 -11.14 -8.33
C LYS A 22 14.67 -10.08 -9.42
N ASN A 23 13.63 -10.23 -10.25
CA ASN A 23 13.35 -9.27 -11.31
C ASN A 23 12.38 -8.19 -10.77
N PRO A 24 12.76 -6.91 -10.77
CA PRO A 24 11.93 -5.84 -10.22
C PRO A 24 10.57 -5.70 -10.93
N VAL A 25 10.50 -5.97 -12.24
CA VAL A 25 9.22 -5.92 -12.98
C VAL A 25 8.26 -7.00 -12.48
N HIS A 26 8.74 -8.23 -12.29
CA HIS A 26 7.92 -9.30 -11.75
C HIS A 26 7.55 -9.06 -10.29
N SER A 27 8.47 -8.52 -9.48
CA SER A 27 8.20 -8.13 -8.10
C SER A 27 7.02 -7.16 -8.00
N VAL A 28 6.99 -6.12 -8.84
CA VAL A 28 5.89 -5.16 -8.85
C VAL A 28 4.59 -5.75 -9.39
N LEU A 29 4.63 -6.67 -10.35
CA LEU A 29 3.42 -7.39 -10.79
C LEU A 29 2.79 -8.19 -9.63
N TYR A 30 3.59 -8.87 -8.81
CA TYR A 30 3.07 -9.54 -7.60
C TYR A 30 2.53 -8.53 -6.56
N LEU A 31 3.10 -7.33 -6.50
CA LEU A 31 2.62 -6.26 -5.62
C LEU A 31 1.25 -5.75 -6.07
N VAL A 32 1.04 -5.58 -7.38
CA VAL A 32 -0.28 -5.23 -7.96
C VAL A 32 -1.32 -6.27 -7.56
N ILE A 33 -0.99 -7.57 -7.65
CA ILE A 33 -1.90 -8.65 -7.24
C ILE A 33 -2.18 -8.61 -5.73
N THR A 34 -1.19 -8.23 -4.92
CA THR A 34 -1.38 -8.05 -3.47
C THR A 34 -2.37 -6.92 -3.17
N PHE A 35 -2.24 -5.77 -3.84
CA PHE A 35 -3.21 -4.67 -3.71
C PHE A 35 -4.60 -5.03 -4.23
N PHE A 36 -4.70 -5.82 -5.30
CA PHE A 36 -5.98 -6.36 -5.74
C PHE A 36 -6.62 -7.24 -4.66
N THR A 37 -5.81 -8.04 -3.97
CA THR A 37 -6.26 -8.89 -2.85
C THR A 37 -6.74 -8.03 -1.67
N PHE A 38 -6.12 -6.87 -1.42
CA PHE A 38 -6.61 -5.90 -0.42
C PHE A 38 -7.94 -5.25 -0.83
N THR A 39 -8.13 -4.94 -2.11
CA THR A 39 -9.44 -4.47 -2.61
C THR A 39 -10.55 -5.46 -2.27
N VAL A 40 -10.31 -6.77 -2.46
CA VAL A 40 -11.26 -7.81 -2.07
C VAL A 40 -11.51 -7.83 -0.56
N HIS A 41 -10.47 -7.67 0.28
CA HIS A 41 -10.65 -7.56 1.72
C HIS A 41 -11.50 -6.35 2.13
N TYR A 42 -11.31 -5.19 1.50
CA TYR A 42 -12.12 -4.01 1.78
C TYR A 42 -13.60 -4.23 1.42
N ILE A 43 -13.88 -4.92 0.32
CA ILE A 43 -15.25 -5.30 -0.05
C ILE A 43 -15.85 -6.25 1.01
N LEU A 44 -15.09 -7.26 1.46
CA LEU A 44 -15.54 -8.21 2.49
C LEU A 44 -15.80 -7.52 3.84
N LEU A 45 -15.10 -6.43 4.13
CA LEU A 45 -15.26 -5.63 5.36
C LEU A 45 -16.31 -4.51 5.22
N ASN A 46 -17.11 -4.48 4.15
CA ASN A 46 -18.09 -3.43 3.85
C ASN A 46 -17.50 -2.01 3.72
N ALA A 47 -16.23 -1.89 3.31
CA ALA A 47 -15.56 -0.60 3.07
C ALA A 47 -15.53 -0.25 1.57
N GLN A 48 -16.68 0.06 0.96
CA GLN A 48 -16.79 0.21 -0.50
C GLN A 48 -15.97 1.38 -1.05
N PHE A 49 -16.02 2.55 -0.39
CA PHE A 49 -15.21 3.70 -0.82
C PHE A 49 -13.71 3.36 -0.84
N LEU A 50 -13.22 2.72 0.24
CA LEU A 50 -11.81 2.41 0.37
C LEU A 50 -11.36 1.35 -0.65
N ALA A 51 -12.23 0.38 -0.96
CA ALA A 51 -12.00 -0.58 -2.04
C ALA A 51 -11.81 0.11 -3.39
N VAL A 52 -12.71 1.04 -3.75
CA VAL A 52 -12.65 1.76 -5.04
C VAL A 52 -11.41 2.65 -5.12
N VAL A 53 -11.09 3.38 -4.04
CA VAL A 53 -9.88 4.22 -3.98
C VAL A 53 -8.61 3.37 -4.07
N ASN A 54 -8.57 2.22 -3.40
CA ASN A 54 -7.43 1.29 -3.50
C ASN A 54 -7.23 0.80 -4.94
N PHE A 55 -8.32 0.44 -5.60
CA PHE A 55 -8.29 -0.03 -6.98
C PHE A 55 -7.83 1.06 -7.97
N ILE A 56 -8.36 2.28 -7.88
CA ILE A 56 -8.04 3.37 -8.83
C ILE A 56 -6.67 3.99 -8.54
N VAL A 57 -6.38 4.33 -7.28
CA VAL A 57 -5.20 5.13 -6.93
C VAL A 57 -3.98 4.25 -6.72
N TYR A 58 -4.07 3.25 -5.84
CA TYR A 58 -2.91 2.42 -5.51
C TYR A 58 -2.59 1.44 -6.62
N MET A 59 -3.54 0.57 -6.96
CA MET A 59 -3.36 -0.45 -7.99
C MET A 59 -3.31 0.18 -9.39
N GLY A 60 -4.14 1.17 -9.68
CA GLY A 60 -4.24 1.82 -10.98
C GLY A 60 -3.15 2.85 -11.26
N ALA A 61 -3.11 3.97 -10.52
CA ALA A 61 -2.19 5.07 -10.83
C ALA A 61 -0.76 4.82 -10.35
N ILE A 62 -0.57 4.55 -9.05
CA ILE A 62 0.75 4.52 -8.42
C ILE A 62 1.57 3.32 -8.91
N MET A 63 1.00 2.10 -8.88
CA MET A 63 1.74 0.92 -9.31
C MET A 63 2.07 0.93 -10.80
N VAL A 64 1.19 1.45 -11.67
CA VAL A 64 1.46 1.57 -13.11
C VAL A 64 2.53 2.61 -13.39
N LEU A 65 2.51 3.76 -12.71
CA LEU A 65 3.60 4.73 -12.78
C LEU A 65 4.93 4.10 -12.34
N PHE A 66 4.92 3.31 -11.27
CA PHE A 66 6.12 2.63 -10.78
C PHE A 66 6.64 1.60 -11.79
N LEU A 67 5.76 0.81 -12.41
CA LEU A 67 6.13 -0.11 -13.49
C LEU A 67 6.76 0.62 -14.67
N PHE A 68 6.18 1.74 -15.09
CA PHE A 68 6.72 2.56 -16.18
C PHE A 68 8.12 3.08 -15.86
N VAL A 69 8.30 3.65 -14.66
CA VAL A 69 9.60 4.18 -14.21
C VAL A 69 10.64 3.07 -14.11
N LEU A 70 10.32 1.93 -13.49
CA LEU A 70 11.28 0.82 -13.37
C LEU A 70 11.67 0.23 -14.73
N MET A 71 10.74 0.18 -15.67
CA MET A 71 11.02 -0.28 -17.03
C MET A 71 11.94 0.70 -17.77
N LEU A 72 11.73 2.01 -17.63
CA LEU A 72 12.61 3.04 -18.21
C LEU A 72 14.01 3.03 -17.60
N LEU A 73 14.10 2.78 -16.29
CA LEU A 73 15.38 2.73 -15.57
C LEU A 73 16.18 1.46 -15.86
N ASN A 74 15.63 0.52 -16.65
CA ASN A 74 16.21 -0.78 -17.03
C ASN A 74 17.19 -1.30 -15.98
N LEU A 75 16.65 -1.65 -14.80
CA LEU A 75 17.43 -2.19 -13.69
C LEU A 75 18.00 -3.55 -14.11
N ASN A 76 19.13 -3.51 -14.82
CA ASN A 76 19.86 -4.70 -15.23
C ASN A 76 20.57 -5.29 -14.03
N LYS A 77 20.72 -6.62 -14.06
CA LYS A 77 21.13 -7.49 -12.94
C LYS A 77 22.61 -7.36 -12.60
N ASP A 78 23.10 -6.15 -12.38
CA ASP A 78 24.49 -5.93 -12.02
C ASP A 78 24.65 -6.19 -10.52
N THR A 79 24.96 -7.45 -10.23
CA THR A 79 25.64 -7.95 -9.03
C THR A 79 25.26 -7.24 -7.73
N GLU A 80 24.18 -7.69 -7.08
CA GLU A 80 24.08 -7.43 -5.64
C GLU A 80 25.33 -8.04 -4.97
N PRO A 81 26.15 -7.25 -4.25
CA PRO A 81 27.16 -7.84 -3.38
C PRO A 81 26.40 -8.76 -2.42
N MET A 82 26.77 -10.05 -2.38
CA MET A 82 26.20 -11.04 -1.48
C MET A 82 26.15 -10.43 -0.08
N LYS A 83 24.97 -9.96 0.35
CA LYS A 83 24.80 -9.40 1.69
C LYS A 83 25.23 -10.50 2.65
N SER A 84 26.17 -10.15 3.54
CA SER A 84 26.70 -11.09 4.53
C SER A 84 25.55 -11.81 5.23
N VAL A 85 25.72 -13.11 5.48
CA VAL A 85 24.74 -13.95 6.20
C VAL A 85 24.31 -13.28 7.50
N LEU A 86 25.21 -12.52 8.13
CA LEU A 86 24.96 -11.73 9.33
C LEU A 86 23.85 -10.68 9.14
N VAL A 87 23.81 -9.96 8.01
CA VAL A 87 22.76 -8.98 7.71
C VAL A 87 21.40 -9.67 7.51
N LYS A 88 21.40 -10.85 6.88
CA LYS A 88 20.18 -11.65 6.71
C LYS A 88 19.65 -12.17 8.06
N VAL A 89 20.53 -12.61 8.94
CA VAL A 89 20.18 -13.06 10.30
C VAL A 89 19.67 -11.89 11.14
N MET A 90 20.34 -10.74 11.13
CA MET A 90 19.87 -9.55 11.84
C MET A 90 18.51 -9.09 11.34
N GLY A 91 18.28 -9.09 10.02
CA GLY A 91 16.98 -8.77 9.43
C GLY A 91 15.89 -9.76 9.86
N ALA A 92 16.19 -11.06 9.90
CA ALA A 92 15.27 -12.09 10.37
C ALA A 92 14.93 -11.94 11.86
N VAL A 93 15.94 -11.67 12.71
CA VAL A 93 15.74 -11.44 14.14
C VAL A 93 14.91 -10.20 14.39
N ALA A 94 15.18 -9.10 13.68
CA ALA A 94 14.38 -7.87 13.78
C ALA A 94 12.93 -8.09 13.36
N GLY A 95 12.70 -8.79 12.23
CA GLY A 95 11.35 -9.13 11.77
C GLY A 95 10.61 -10.05 12.74
N MET A 96 11.30 -11.03 13.31
CA MET A 96 10.72 -11.93 14.32
C MET A 96 10.39 -11.19 15.62
N CYS A 97 11.25 -10.28 16.07
CA CYS A 97 11.00 -9.43 17.23
C CYS A 97 9.74 -8.56 17.03
N LEU A 98 9.60 -7.94 15.86
CA LEU A 98 8.39 -7.18 15.49
C LEU A 98 7.14 -8.07 15.52
N LEU A 99 7.20 -9.28 14.94
CA LEU A 99 6.06 -10.21 14.97
C LEU A 99 5.66 -10.60 16.40
N VAL A 100 6.63 -10.85 17.28
CA VAL A 100 6.37 -11.20 18.69
C VAL A 100 5.78 -10.02 19.44
N THR A 101 6.28 -8.79 19.24
CA THR A 101 5.71 -7.61 19.91
C THR A 101 4.29 -7.32 19.45
N VAL A 102 3.99 -7.43 18.17
CA VAL A 102 2.62 -7.28 17.65
C VAL A 102 1.71 -8.37 18.19
N ALA A 103 2.14 -9.64 18.18
CA ALA A 103 1.37 -10.75 18.74
C ALA A 103 1.13 -10.60 20.25
N GLY A 104 2.13 -10.14 20.99
CA GLY A 104 2.03 -9.84 22.43
C GLY A 104 1.04 -8.71 22.70
N SER A 105 1.11 -7.63 21.94
CA SER A 105 0.16 -6.50 22.05
C SER A 105 -1.27 -6.92 21.75
N ILE A 106 -1.50 -7.73 20.71
CA ILE A 106 -2.85 -8.22 20.37
C ILE A 106 -3.43 -9.09 21.50
N ARG A 107 -2.60 -9.89 22.17
CA ARG A 107 -3.03 -10.72 23.31
C ARG A 107 -3.24 -9.93 24.60
N ALA A 108 -2.51 -8.84 24.78
CA ALA A 108 -2.65 -7.95 25.94
C ALA A 108 -3.89 -7.06 25.83
N ILE A 109 -4.42 -6.86 24.62
CA ILE A 109 -5.71 -6.21 24.40
C ILE A 109 -6.79 -7.24 24.70
N GLU A 110 -7.49 -7.09 25.83
CA GLU A 110 -8.79 -7.73 26.01
C GLU A 110 -9.68 -7.25 24.88
N VAL A 111 -10.01 -8.16 23.96
CA VAL A 111 -10.91 -7.86 22.84
C VAL A 111 -12.26 -7.53 23.44
N SER A 112 -12.51 -6.24 23.62
CA SER A 112 -13.83 -5.72 23.95
C SER A 112 -14.79 -6.24 22.88
N ASP A 113 -15.97 -6.71 23.30
CA ASP A 113 -17.03 -7.32 22.49
C ASP A 113 -16.96 -6.99 21.01
N PRO A 114 -17.10 -7.96 20.08
CA PRO A 114 -17.10 -7.68 18.65
C PRO A 114 -18.09 -6.54 18.41
N LEU A 115 -17.56 -5.38 18.02
CA LEU A 115 -18.34 -4.19 17.74
C LEU A 115 -19.39 -4.59 16.71
N ILE A 116 -20.61 -4.88 17.17
CA ILE A 116 -21.75 -5.08 16.30
C ILE A 116 -21.94 -3.71 15.67
N LEU A 117 -21.45 -3.58 14.43
CA LEU A 117 -21.58 -2.40 13.62
C LEU A 117 -23.07 -2.13 13.42
N LYS A 118 -23.64 -1.33 14.32
CA LYS A 118 -25.09 -1.09 14.42
C LYS A 118 -25.61 -0.16 13.32
N SER A 119 -24.72 0.35 12.47
CA SER A 119 -25.03 1.25 11.37
C SER A 119 -24.57 0.66 10.03
N PRO A 120 -25.49 0.27 9.13
CA PRO A 120 -25.15 -0.22 7.78
C PRO A 120 -24.57 0.85 6.84
N ASP A 121 -24.49 2.12 7.27
CA ASP A 121 -24.02 3.26 6.46
C ASP A 121 -22.51 3.55 6.56
N ILE A 122 -21.78 2.82 7.42
CA ILE A 122 -20.33 2.99 7.55
C ILE A 122 -19.62 2.41 6.32
N GLY A 123 -18.77 3.20 5.67
CA GLY A 123 -18.09 2.81 4.43
C GLY A 123 -18.69 3.41 3.15
N LEU A 124 -19.88 4.03 3.23
CA LEU A 124 -20.51 4.72 2.12
C LEU A 124 -19.85 6.08 1.82
N VAL A 125 -19.78 6.42 0.54
CA VAL A 125 -19.17 7.66 0.01
C VAL A 125 -19.81 8.91 0.63
N GLY A 126 -21.13 8.90 0.82
CA GLY A 126 -21.86 10.04 1.37
C GLY A 126 -21.50 10.36 2.83
N ASN A 127 -21.28 9.35 3.67
CA ASN A 127 -20.90 9.56 5.06
C ASN A 127 -19.46 10.06 5.17
N LEU A 128 -18.55 9.49 4.37
CA LEU A 128 -17.16 9.94 4.28
C LEU A 128 -17.06 11.39 3.82
N GLY A 129 -17.85 11.81 2.82
CA GLY A 129 -17.89 13.21 2.40
C GLY A 129 -18.29 14.16 3.53
N LYS A 130 -19.32 13.81 4.32
CA LYS A 130 -19.74 14.64 5.47
C LYS A 130 -18.63 14.79 6.50
N VAL A 131 -17.96 13.70 6.85
CA VAL A 131 -16.85 13.72 7.82
C VAL A 131 -15.66 14.52 7.28
N LEU A 132 -15.33 14.36 5.99
CA LEU A 132 -14.23 15.06 5.34
C LEU A 132 -14.42 16.59 5.33
N PHE A 133 -15.64 17.05 5.09
CA PHE A 133 -15.94 18.50 5.01
C PHE A 133 -16.39 19.14 6.32
N ASN A 134 -16.77 18.38 7.35
CA ASN A 134 -17.11 18.93 8.66
C ASN A 134 -15.96 18.79 9.66
N GLU A 135 -15.52 17.56 9.92
CA GLU A 135 -14.54 17.26 10.97
C GLU A 135 -13.10 17.38 10.45
N PHE A 136 -12.86 16.93 9.20
CA PHE A 136 -11.52 16.88 8.60
C PHE A 136 -11.29 17.96 7.53
N LEU A 137 -11.95 19.12 7.66
CA LEU A 137 -11.85 20.22 6.69
C LEU A 137 -10.41 20.72 6.55
N LEU A 138 -9.71 20.94 7.66
CA LEU A 138 -8.32 21.41 7.64
C LEU A 138 -7.36 20.40 6.98
N PRO A 139 -7.33 19.10 7.35
CA PRO A 139 -6.56 18.09 6.63
C PRO A 139 -6.90 17.99 5.13
N PHE A 140 -8.17 18.15 4.76
CA PHE A 140 -8.59 18.15 3.36
C PHE A 140 -7.96 19.32 2.57
N GLU A 141 -8.00 20.52 3.13
CA GLU A 141 -7.41 21.71 2.51
C GLU A 141 -5.88 21.57 2.37
N ILE A 142 -5.20 21.09 3.40
CA ILE A 142 -3.75 20.82 3.36
C ILE A 142 -3.42 19.76 2.29
N SER A 143 -4.25 18.72 2.16
CA SER A 143 -4.06 17.70 1.12
C SER A 143 -4.18 18.27 -0.29
N SER A 144 -5.07 19.24 -0.50
CA SER A 144 -5.20 19.93 -1.80
C SER A 144 -3.94 20.73 -2.15
N LEU A 145 -3.36 21.44 -1.18
CA LEU A 145 -2.10 22.16 -1.34
C LEU A 145 -0.91 21.22 -1.58
N LEU A 146 -0.91 20.06 -0.90
CA LEU A 146 0.10 19.01 -1.10
C LEU A 146 0.05 18.47 -2.54
N LEU A 147 -1.15 18.21 -3.08
CA LEU A 147 -1.31 17.76 -4.47
C LEU A 147 -0.87 18.83 -5.48
N LEU A 148 -1.23 20.10 -5.23
CA LEU A 148 -0.78 21.22 -6.06
C LEU A 148 0.75 21.32 -6.09
N THR A 149 1.37 21.28 -4.90
CA THR A 149 2.83 21.38 -4.76
C THR A 149 3.54 20.18 -5.39
N ALA A 150 3.00 18.96 -5.23
CA ALA A 150 3.53 17.77 -5.86
C ALA A 150 3.48 17.84 -7.39
N MET A 151 2.38 18.35 -7.96
CA MET A 151 2.25 18.56 -9.41
C MET A 151 3.28 19.57 -9.93
N VAL A 152 3.36 20.74 -9.30
CA VAL A 152 4.33 21.78 -9.67
C VAL A 152 5.76 21.24 -9.56
N GLY A 153 6.09 20.56 -8.48
CA GLY A 153 7.40 19.92 -8.27
C GLY A 153 7.73 18.89 -9.35
N ALA A 154 6.80 18.00 -9.68
CA ALA A 154 6.99 16.99 -10.72
C ALA A 154 7.21 17.62 -12.11
N VAL A 155 6.45 18.67 -12.46
CA VAL A 155 6.60 19.38 -13.75
C VAL A 155 7.94 20.11 -13.83
N LEU A 156 8.36 20.80 -12.76
CA LEU A 156 9.64 21.50 -12.73
C LEU A 156 10.83 20.54 -12.85
N LEU A 157 10.78 19.38 -12.18
CA LEU A 157 11.81 18.35 -12.28
C LEU A 157 11.84 17.66 -13.65
N ALA A 158 10.69 17.48 -14.29
CA ALA A 158 10.59 16.88 -15.62
C ALA A 158 10.99 17.85 -16.75
N LYS A 159 10.99 19.17 -16.49
CA LYS A 159 11.35 20.18 -17.48
C LYS A 159 12.83 20.12 -17.80
N LYS A 160 13.18 19.65 -19.00
CA LYS A 160 14.56 19.68 -19.51
C LYS A 160 14.99 21.13 -19.80
N GLU A 161 16.12 21.56 -19.25
CA GLU A 161 16.72 22.85 -19.61
C GLU A 161 17.13 22.83 -21.09
N GLN A 162 16.48 23.66 -21.91
CA GLN A 162 16.99 23.98 -23.24
C GLN A 162 18.18 24.91 -23.04
N LYS A 163 19.37 24.33 -23.12
CA LYS A 163 20.63 25.09 -23.15
C LYS A 163 20.58 26.01 -24.37
N SER A 164 20.38 27.31 -24.12
CA SER A 164 20.58 28.35 -25.12
C SER A 164 22.03 28.26 -25.58
N ILE A 165 22.23 27.89 -26.85
CA ILE A 165 23.52 27.97 -27.55
C ILE A 165 23.83 29.45 -27.82
#